data_AF-A0A1H6F3E2-F1
#
_entry.id   AF-A0A1H6F3E2-F1
#
_cell.length_a   1.000
_cell.length_b   1.000
_cell.length_c   1.000
_cell.angle_alpha   90.00
_cell.angle_beta   90.00
_cell.angle_gamma   90.00
#
_symmetry.space_group_name_H-M   'P 1'
#
loop_
_entity.id
_entity.type
_entity.pdbx_description
1 polymer ?
#
loop_
_entity_poly.entity_id
_entity_poly.type
_entity_poly.pdbx_seq_one_letter_code
_entity_poly.pdbx_strand_id
1 'polypeptide(L)'
;MGIADPSCVKKYTERTKTRFDHQWEIRRVYGLKEFGTVEGDLRAWVEARSWTTGDGPKAIFLDAVRWLRERDVLLPGVTTLARLVTNVRDETTRRL
;
A
#
# COMPACT_ATOMS: atom_id res chain seq x y z
N MET A 1 -27.59 -14.51 -11.35
CA MET A 1 -27.24 -13.71 -10.16
C MET A 1 -28.10 -12.45 -10.18
N GLY A 2 -29.27 -12.49 -9.54
CA GLY A 2 -30.21 -11.37 -9.51
C GLY A 2 -29.97 -10.50 -8.27
N ILE A 3 -30.14 -9.19 -8.40
CA ILE A 3 -30.11 -8.27 -7.27
C ILE A 3 -31.38 -8.54 -6.44
N ALA A 4 -31.21 -8.93 -5.17
CA ALA A 4 -32.31 -9.33 -4.30
C ALA A 4 -33.33 -8.21 -4.03
N ASP A 5 -32.89 -6.95 -4.09
CA ASP A 5 -33.74 -5.77 -4.01
C ASP A 5 -33.15 -4.61 -4.83
N PRO A 6 -33.76 -4.20 -5.95
CA PRO A 6 -33.30 -3.07 -6.76
C PRO A 6 -33.31 -1.72 -6.03
N SER A 7 -34.02 -1.60 -4.90
CA SER A 7 -34.06 -0.38 -4.09
C SER A 7 -32.72 -0.05 -3.45
N CYS A 8 -31.78 -1.01 -3.36
CA CYS A 8 -30.41 -0.79 -2.87
C CYS A 8 -29.65 0.27 -3.68
N VAL A 9 -30.03 0.49 -4.95
CA VAL A 9 -29.46 1.53 -5.83
C VAL A 9 -29.74 2.94 -5.30
N LYS A 10 -30.84 3.16 -4.57
CA LYS A 10 -31.13 4.48 -3.98
C LYS A 10 -30.07 4.89 -2.94
N LYS A 11 -29.54 3.92 -2.19
CA LYS A 11 -28.45 4.14 -1.22
C LYS A 11 -27.14 4.58 -1.89
N TYR A 12 -26.94 4.29 -3.19
CA TYR A 12 -25.79 4.79 -3.93
C TYR A 12 -25.86 6.30 -4.18
N THR A 13 -27.06 6.89 -4.20
CA THR A 13 -27.24 8.35 -4.38
C THR A 13 -27.10 9.14 -3.08
N GLU A 14 -27.10 8.46 -1.92
CA GLU A 14 -27.16 9.09 -0.59
C GLU A 14 -25.80 9.51 -0.03
N ARG A 15 -24.65 9.16 -0.66
CA ARG A 15 -23.35 9.50 -0.08
C ARG A 15 -22.22 9.61 -1.11
N THR A 16 -21.53 10.75 -1.12
CA THR A 16 -20.17 10.84 -1.65
C THR A 16 -19.24 10.10 -0.68
N LYS A 17 -19.11 8.78 -0.83
CA LYS A 17 -18.17 7.98 -0.01
C LYS A 17 -16.76 8.54 -0.20
N THR A 18 -16.09 8.91 0.89
CA THR A 18 -14.73 9.44 0.81
C THR A 18 -13.73 8.32 0.60
N ARG A 19 -12.51 8.66 0.17
CA ARG A 19 -11.41 7.69 0.04
C ARG A 19 -11.12 6.98 1.37
N PHE A 20 -11.23 7.70 2.50
CA PHE A 20 -10.97 7.15 3.83
C PHE A 20 -12.03 6.12 4.25
N ASP A 21 -13.31 6.38 3.93
CA ASP A 21 -14.41 5.44 4.20
C ASP A 21 -14.18 4.09 3.49
N HIS A 22 -13.74 4.12 2.24
CA HIS A 22 -13.44 2.90 1.47
C HIS A 22 -12.25 2.13 2.03
N GLN A 23 -11.17 2.82 2.39
CA GLN A 23 -10.01 2.16 2.98
C GLN A 23 -10.36 1.48 4.30
N TRP A 24 -11.18 2.13 5.13
CA TRP A 24 -11.69 1.55 6.37
C TRP A 24 -12.55 0.30 6.12
N GLU A 25 -13.49 0.37 5.17
CA GLU A 25 -14.37 -0.75 4.80
C GLU A 25 -13.57 -1.96 4.26
N ILE A 26 -12.61 -1.72 3.35
CA ILE A 26 -11.74 -2.76 2.80
C ILE A 26 -10.93 -3.44 3.91
N ARG A 27 -10.31 -2.65 4.80
CA ARG A 27 -9.54 -3.19 5.93
C ARG A 27 -10.41 -4.03 6.86
N ARG A 28 -11.62 -3.54 7.18
CA ARG A 28 -12.55 -4.25 8.05
C ARG A 28 -13.00 -5.58 7.47
N VAL A 29 -13.30 -5.63 6.16
CA VAL A 29 -13.80 -6.85 5.50
C VAL A 29 -12.69 -7.87 5.27
N TYR A 30 -11.49 -7.43 4.89
CA TYR A 30 -10.38 -8.31 4.51
C TYR A 30 -9.31 -8.49 5.60
N GLY A 31 -9.49 -7.88 6.78
CA GLY A 31 -8.52 -7.95 7.87
C GLY A 31 -7.18 -7.24 7.61
N LEU A 32 -7.15 -6.31 6.65
CA LEU A 32 -5.90 -5.67 6.22
C LEU A 32 -5.41 -4.60 7.21
N LYS A 33 -4.10 -4.55 7.40
CA LYS A 33 -3.39 -3.52 8.16
C LYS A 33 -3.31 -2.21 7.38
N GLU A 34 -3.19 -1.11 8.10
CA GLU A 34 -2.95 0.19 7.49
C GLU A 34 -1.51 0.31 7.04
N PHE A 35 -1.27 0.86 5.86
CA PHE A 35 0.09 1.15 5.40
C PHE A 35 0.91 1.97 6.43
N GLY A 36 0.32 2.98 7.05
CA GLY A 36 1.00 3.82 8.04
C GLY A 36 1.50 3.05 9.27
N THR A 37 0.91 1.89 9.60
CA THR A 37 1.37 1.06 10.73
C THR A 37 2.65 0.28 10.44
N VAL A 38 3.00 0.10 9.16
CA VAL A 38 4.18 -0.68 8.72
C VAL A 38 5.18 0.17 7.92
N GLU A 39 4.93 1.47 7.78
CA GLU A 39 5.76 2.34 6.93
C GLU A 39 7.22 2.37 7.41
N GLY A 40 7.45 2.40 8.73
CA GLY A 40 8.80 2.32 9.32
C GLY A 40 9.50 0.98 9.03
N ASP A 41 8.80 -0.13 9.23
CA ASP A 41 9.32 -1.48 8.95
C ASP A 41 9.67 -1.65 7.47
N LEU A 42 8.80 -1.13 6.58
CA LEU A 42 9.05 -1.15 5.15
C LEU A 42 10.29 -0.33 4.80
N ARG A 43 10.47 0.88 5.39
CA ARG A 43 11.68 1.69 5.15
C ARG A 43 12.95 0.94 5.54
N ALA A 44 12.98 0.35 6.73
CA ALA A 44 14.13 -0.42 7.20
C ALA A 44 14.40 -1.63 6.29
N TRP A 45 13.35 -2.32 5.84
CA TRP A 45 13.48 -3.43 4.91
C TRP A 45 14.00 -2.98 3.52
N VAL A 46 13.51 -1.86 2.98
CA VAL A 46 13.98 -1.29 1.71
C VAL A 46 15.45 -0.87 1.79
N GLU A 47 15.88 -0.29 2.91
CA GLU A 47 17.29 0.04 3.16
C GLU A 47 18.15 -1.22 3.15
N ALA A 48 17.79 -2.27 3.89
CA ALA A 48 18.53 -3.54 3.85
C ALA A 48 18.56 -4.17 2.44
N ARG A 49 17.45 -4.05 1.69
CA ARG A 49 17.33 -4.54 0.31
C ARG A 49 18.26 -3.76 -0.65
N SER A 50 18.40 -2.45 -0.50
CA SER A 50 19.24 -1.62 -1.37
C SER A 50 20.74 -1.90 -1.19
N TRP A 51 21.18 -2.28 0.01
CA TRP A 51 22.56 -2.69 0.30
C TRP A 51 22.94 -4.06 -0.27
N THR A 52 22.00 -5.00 -0.33
CA THR A 52 22.34 -6.42 -0.53
C THR A 52 22.47 -6.84 -2.00
N THR A 53 21.67 -6.26 -2.90
CA THR A 53 21.48 -6.85 -4.24
C THR A 53 21.96 -5.98 -5.41
N GLY A 54 22.29 -4.70 -5.21
CA GLY A 54 22.57 -3.77 -6.31
C GLY A 54 21.36 -3.51 -7.24
N ASP A 55 20.17 -3.89 -6.80
CA ASP A 55 18.95 -3.86 -7.59
C ASP A 55 18.53 -2.44 -7.99
N GLY A 56 17.95 -2.34 -9.19
CA GLY A 56 17.32 -1.12 -9.67
C GLY A 56 16.05 -0.76 -8.88
N PRO A 57 15.61 0.50 -8.92
CA PRO A 57 14.48 0.99 -8.11
C PRO A 57 13.16 0.30 -8.48
N LYS A 58 13.01 -0.17 -9.73
CA LYS A 58 11.84 -0.97 -10.16
C LYS A 58 11.79 -2.34 -9.49
N ALA A 59 12.93 -3.02 -9.34
CA ALA A 59 12.97 -4.33 -8.69
C ALA A 59 12.64 -4.21 -7.20
N ILE A 60 13.26 -3.23 -6.51
CA ILE A 60 12.96 -2.93 -5.11
C ILE A 60 11.48 -2.55 -4.92
N PHE A 61 10.89 -1.79 -5.84
CA PHE A 61 9.48 -1.45 -5.80
C PHE A 61 8.57 -2.68 -5.88
N LEU A 62 8.83 -3.59 -6.83
CA LEU A 62 8.03 -4.82 -6.98
C LEU A 62 8.14 -5.72 -5.73
N ASP A 63 9.33 -5.79 -5.14
CA ASP A 63 9.52 -6.55 -3.91
C ASP A 63 8.87 -5.86 -2.70
N ALA A 64 8.83 -4.54 -2.65
CA ALA A 64 8.07 -3.80 -1.63
C ALA A 64 6.55 -4.08 -1.74
N VAL A 65 6.01 -4.17 -2.96
CA VAL A 65 4.60 -4.59 -3.17
C VAL A 65 4.38 -6.01 -2.63
N ARG A 66 5.30 -6.93 -2.92
CA ARG A 66 5.22 -8.32 -2.43
C ARG A 66 5.28 -8.38 -0.90
N TRP A 67 6.23 -7.68 -0.31
CA TRP A 67 6.43 -7.59 1.14
C TRP A 67 5.17 -7.10 1.88
N LEU A 68 4.48 -6.10 1.31
CA LEU A 68 3.23 -5.57 1.85
C LEU A 68 2.09 -6.57 1.75
N ARG A 69 1.96 -7.29 0.62
CA ARG A 69 0.94 -8.32 0.43
C ARG A 69 1.11 -9.49 1.39
N GLU A 70 2.34 -9.95 1.59
CA GLU A 70 2.66 -11.04 2.52
C GLU A 70 2.36 -10.70 3.99
N ARG A 71 2.14 -9.43 4.32
CA ARG A 71 1.84 -8.94 5.67
C ARG A 71 0.40 -8.46 5.85
N ASP A 72 -0.44 -8.72 4.86
CA ASP A 72 -1.84 -8.30 4.81
C ASP A 72 -2.01 -6.79 4.93
N VAL A 73 -1.18 -6.01 4.24
CA VAL A 73 -1.24 -4.55 4.28
C VAL A 73 -2.06 -4.01 3.12
N LEU A 74 -2.99 -3.10 3.41
CA LEU A 74 -3.68 -2.35 2.36
C LEU A 74 -2.68 -1.49 1.60
N LEU A 75 -2.51 -1.79 0.30
CA LEU A 75 -1.53 -1.11 -0.53
C LEU A 75 -1.80 0.41 -0.60
N PRO A 76 -0.77 1.25 -0.41
CA PRO A 76 -0.90 2.68 -0.63
C PRO A 76 -1.03 2.97 -2.14
N GLY A 77 -1.27 4.23 -2.48
CA GLY A 77 -1.18 4.67 -3.88
C GLY A 77 0.20 4.35 -4.47
N VAL A 78 0.24 3.99 -5.75
CA VAL A 78 1.48 3.61 -6.47
C VAL A 78 2.56 4.68 -6.34
N THR A 79 2.18 5.96 -6.46
CA THR A 79 3.11 7.09 -6.31
C THR A 79 3.65 7.25 -4.89
N THR A 80 2.86 6.95 -3.87
CA THR A 80 3.30 6.94 -2.47
C THR A 80 4.41 5.91 -2.26
N LEU A 81 4.19 4.68 -2.73
CA LEU A 81 5.17 3.60 -2.59
C LEU A 81 6.43 3.87 -3.41
N ALA A 82 6.28 4.34 -4.65
CA ALA A 82 7.42 4.67 -5.51
C ALA A 82 8.30 5.75 -4.88
N ARG A 83 7.70 6.80 -4.32
CA ARG A 83 8.43 7.87 -3.64
C ARG A 83 9.16 7.36 -2.38
N LEU A 84 8.54 6.49 -1.59
CA LEU A 84 9.22 5.89 -0.43
C LEU A 84 10.46 5.12 -0.86
N VAL A 85 10.34 4.25 -1.87
CA VAL A 85 11.46 3.44 -2.37
C VAL A 85 12.59 4.31 -2.90
N THR A 86 12.27 5.32 -3.73
CA THR A 86 13.28 6.25 -4.24
C THR A 86 13.96 7.02 -3.11
N ASN A 87 13.19 7.58 -2.16
CA ASN A 87 13.76 8.35 -1.04
C ASN A 87 14.70 7.51 -0.18
N VAL A 88 14.28 6.30 0.21
CA VAL A 88 15.13 5.41 1.03
C VAL A 88 16.40 5.04 0.28
N ARG A 89 16.30 4.71 -1.02
CA ARG A 89 17.46 4.38 -1.84
C ARG A 89 18.44 5.54 -2.00
N ASP A 90 17.94 6.75 -2.21
CA ASP A 90 18.77 7.96 -2.32
C ASP A 90 19.45 8.29 -0.98
N GLU A 91 18.73 8.14 0.14
CA GLU A 91 19.28 8.25 1.49
C GLU A 91 20.40 7.22 1.72
N THR A 92 20.20 5.96 1.32
CA THR A 92 21.22 4.92 1.39
C THR A 92 22.44 5.27 0.54
N THR A 93 22.22 5.73 -0.70
CA THR A 93 23.31 6.06 -1.63
C THR A 93 24.17 7.23 -1.14
N ARG A 94 23.61 8.19 -0.40
CA ARG A 94 24.39 9.28 0.21
C ARG A 94 25.21 8.87 1.44
N ARG A 95 24.89 7.72 2.05
CA ARG A 95 25.59 7.18 3.23
C ARG A 95 26.76 6.25 2.86
N LEU A 96 26.85 5.88 1.57
CA LEU A 96 27.98 5.19 0.94
C LEU A 96 29.14 6.16 0.70
#